data_AF-A0A9R0K3P1-F1
#
_entry.id   AF-A0A9R0K3P1-F1
#
_cell.length_a   1.000
_cell.length_b   1.000
_cell.length_c   1.000
_cell.angle_alpha   90.00
_cell.angle_beta   90.00
_cell.angle_gamma   90.00
#
_symmetry.space_group_name_H-M   'P 1'
#
loop_
_entity.id
_entity.type
_entity.pdbx_description
1 polymer ?
#
loop_
_entity_poly.entity_id
_entity_poly.type
_entity_poly.pdbx_seq_one_letter_code
_entity_poly.pdbx_strand_id
1 'polypeptide(L)'
;MASSTPVTQVNVEDYAFPATVKAPGSEKSFLLAGAGVRGLEIQGNFVKFTAIGVYLEESGISALAAKWKGKTPAELVESVEFFRDIVTGPFEKFTQVTMILPLTGQQYSEKVTENCVAFWKAIGIYTDDEAKAVEKFLETFKDEKFPPGHSILFTQSPLGSLTIGFCEHAWIPAAGNAVIENKNLSEAVLESIIGKHGVSPQAKESIAVRVSELLNSEKTVEANATLGVENGKTTKVVSEGIHGQKDVEV
;
A
#
# COMPACT_ATOMS: atom_id res chain seq x y z
N MET A 1 -3.64 -27.83 7.34
CA MET A 1 -4.55 -26.81 6.79
C MET A 1 -4.03 -25.46 7.28
N ALA A 2 -3.14 -24.83 6.53
CA ALA A 2 -2.70 -23.47 6.84
C ALA A 2 -3.75 -22.52 6.23
N SER A 3 -4.46 -21.78 7.07
CA SER A 3 -5.40 -20.76 6.63
C SER A 3 -4.63 -19.55 6.14
N SER A 4 -4.90 -19.08 4.91
CA SER A 4 -4.47 -17.74 4.51
C SER A 4 -5.09 -16.72 5.47
N THR A 5 -4.27 -15.96 6.20
CA THR A 5 -4.78 -14.91 7.09
C THR A 5 -5.41 -13.80 6.23
N PRO A 6 -6.73 -13.58 6.29
CA PRO A 6 -7.35 -12.50 5.54
C PRO A 6 -6.89 -11.15 6.06
N VAL A 7 -6.68 -10.18 5.17
CA VAL A 7 -6.42 -8.78 5.56
C VAL A 7 -7.65 -8.27 6.32
N THR A 8 -7.44 -7.76 7.54
CA THR A 8 -8.52 -7.28 8.42
C THR A 8 -8.52 -5.76 8.54
N GLN A 9 -9.65 -5.19 8.94
CA GLN A 9 -9.73 -3.79 9.38
C GLN A 9 -8.84 -3.56 10.61
N VAL A 10 -8.30 -2.36 10.76
CA VAL A 10 -7.61 -1.90 11.97
C VAL A 10 -8.29 -0.65 12.50
N ASN A 11 -8.60 -0.63 13.80
CA ASN A 11 -9.11 0.56 14.48
C ASN A 11 -7.94 1.31 15.13
N VAL A 12 -7.86 2.61 14.91
CA VAL A 12 -6.89 3.50 15.55
C VAL A 12 -7.67 4.65 16.17
N GLU A 13 -7.69 4.71 17.50
CA GLU A 13 -8.67 5.50 18.25
C GLU A 13 -10.10 5.20 17.78
N ASP A 14 -10.87 6.22 17.40
CA ASP A 14 -12.26 6.12 16.93
C ASP A 14 -12.36 5.87 15.41
N TYR A 15 -11.24 5.67 14.72
CA TYR A 15 -11.18 5.61 13.26
C TYR A 15 -10.90 4.20 12.77
N ALA A 16 -11.78 3.70 11.90
CA ALA A 16 -11.73 2.37 11.32
C ALA A 16 -11.10 2.40 9.93
N PHE A 17 -9.90 1.86 9.80
CA PHE A 17 -9.23 1.68 8.51
C PHE A 17 -9.63 0.31 7.94
N PRO A 18 -10.51 0.24 6.92
CA PRO A 18 -11.00 -1.02 6.37
C PRO A 18 -9.87 -1.86 5.77
N ALA A 19 -10.10 -3.16 5.61
CA ALA A 19 -9.12 -4.07 5.03
C ALA A 19 -8.73 -3.68 3.59
N THR A 20 -9.68 -3.15 2.82
CA THR A 20 -9.50 -2.78 1.42
C THR A 20 -10.17 -1.44 1.10
N VAL A 21 -9.58 -0.68 0.17
CA VAL A 21 -10.11 0.61 -0.30
C VAL A 21 -9.83 0.82 -1.79
N LYS A 22 -10.53 1.78 -2.39
CA LYS A 22 -10.14 2.43 -3.64
C LYS A 22 -9.55 3.80 -3.32
N ALA A 23 -8.42 4.12 -3.91
CA ALA A 23 -7.74 5.39 -3.69
C ALA A 23 -8.23 6.45 -4.69
N PRO A 24 -8.26 7.74 -4.32
CA PRO A 24 -8.56 8.82 -5.25
C PRO A 24 -7.60 8.81 -6.44
N GLY A 25 -8.14 8.90 -7.66
CA GLY A 25 -7.35 8.91 -8.89
C GLY A 25 -6.79 7.55 -9.30
N SER A 26 -7.28 6.45 -8.73
CA SER A 26 -6.88 5.09 -9.09
C SER A 26 -8.09 4.17 -9.26
N GLU A 27 -8.05 3.32 -10.28
CA GLU A 27 -9.05 2.26 -10.50
C GLU A 27 -8.72 0.98 -9.72
N LYS A 28 -7.57 0.96 -9.03
CA LYS A 28 -7.04 -0.23 -8.36
C LYS A 28 -7.62 -0.41 -6.96
N SER A 29 -7.54 -1.66 -6.49
CA SER A 29 -7.84 -2.02 -5.10
C SER A 29 -6.55 -2.01 -4.27
N PHE A 30 -6.66 -1.48 -3.07
CA PHE A 30 -5.55 -1.39 -2.13
C PHE A 30 -5.84 -2.21 -0.87
N LEU A 31 -4.82 -2.87 -0.33
CA LEU A 31 -4.86 -3.65 0.90
C LEU A 31 -4.25 -2.83 2.04
N LEU A 32 -4.87 -2.87 3.22
CA LEU A 32 -4.34 -2.21 4.42
C LEU A 32 -3.06 -2.90 4.88
N ALA A 33 -1.92 -2.27 4.59
CA ALA A 33 -0.61 -2.73 5.01
C ALA A 33 -0.40 -2.46 6.50
N GLY A 34 -0.83 -1.32 7.01
CA GLY A 34 -0.84 -1.08 8.46
C GLY A 34 -1.43 0.26 8.83
N ALA A 35 -1.67 0.44 10.12
CA ALA A 35 -2.20 1.68 10.66
C ALA A 35 -1.57 2.01 12.02
N GLY A 36 -1.58 3.29 12.39
CA GLY A 36 -1.07 3.75 13.67
C GLY A 36 -1.32 5.22 13.89
N VAL A 37 -0.84 5.75 15.02
CA VAL A 37 -0.96 7.17 15.34
C VAL A 37 0.33 7.94 15.05
N ARG A 38 0.18 9.24 14.83
CA ARG A 38 1.26 10.22 14.97
C ARG A 38 0.93 11.13 16.15
N GLY A 39 1.89 11.28 17.06
CA GLY A 39 1.77 12.10 18.26
C GLY A 39 3.07 12.80 18.61
N LEU A 40 3.05 13.59 19.69
CA LEU A 40 4.22 14.25 20.26
C LEU A 40 4.18 14.13 21.79
N GLU A 41 5.35 14.02 22.40
CA GLU A 41 5.50 14.16 23.85
C GLU A 41 5.38 15.63 24.24
N ILE A 42 4.35 15.95 25.02
CA ILE A 42 4.09 17.30 25.53
C ILE A 42 3.95 17.19 27.04
N GLN A 43 4.91 17.78 27.76
CA GLN A 43 4.93 17.79 29.24
C GLN A 43 4.82 16.39 29.87
N GLY A 44 5.47 15.39 29.25
CA GLY A 44 5.48 13.99 29.71
C GLY A 44 4.23 13.18 29.34
N ASN A 45 3.34 13.72 28.52
CA ASN A 45 2.19 13.00 27.97
C ASN A 45 2.30 12.88 26.45
N PHE A 46 2.09 11.67 25.93
CA PHE A 46 2.01 11.43 24.49
C PHE A 46 0.67 11.91 23.92
N VAL A 47 0.68 13.08 23.29
CA VAL A 47 -0.52 13.69 22.67
C VAL A 47 -0.62 13.24 21.21
N LYS A 48 -1.71 12.54 20.87
CA LYS A 48 -1.99 12.05 19.52
C LYS A 48 -2.62 13.15 18.67
N PHE A 49 -2.12 13.35 17.46
CA PHE A 49 -2.62 14.37 16.53
C PHE A 49 -3.39 13.75 15.37
N THR A 50 -2.90 12.64 14.82
CA THR A 50 -3.52 11.99 13.68
C THR A 50 -3.50 10.47 13.81
N ALA A 51 -4.52 9.82 13.26
CA ALA A 51 -4.55 8.40 12.95
C ALA A 51 -4.18 8.23 11.47
N ILE A 52 -3.38 7.23 11.13
CA ILE A 52 -2.81 7.04 9.81
C ILE A 52 -3.05 5.61 9.36
N GLY A 53 -3.61 5.43 8.18
CA GLY A 53 -3.67 4.16 7.47
C GLY A 53 -2.80 4.19 6.22
N VAL A 54 -1.98 3.17 6.05
CA VAL A 54 -1.13 2.97 4.87
C VAL A 54 -1.59 1.72 4.14
N TYR A 55 -1.89 1.89 2.86
CA TYR A 55 -2.37 0.85 1.98
C TYR A 55 -1.44 0.69 0.79
N LEU A 56 -1.27 -0.54 0.34
CA LEU A 56 -0.50 -0.89 -0.84
C LEU A 56 -1.42 -1.52 -1.88
N GLU A 57 -1.18 -1.23 -3.15
CA GLU A 57 -1.80 -1.98 -4.23
C GLU A 57 -1.57 -3.49 -4.02
N GLU A 58 -2.58 -4.32 -4.28
CA GLU A 58 -2.51 -5.76 -4.03
C GLU A 58 -1.32 -6.45 -4.72
N SER A 59 -0.99 -6.04 -5.95
CA SER A 59 0.17 -6.53 -6.70
C SER A 59 1.50 -6.15 -6.05
N GLY A 60 1.53 -5.04 -5.30
CA GLY A 60 2.70 -4.54 -4.59
C GLY A 60 3.18 -5.46 -3.48
N ILE A 61 2.28 -6.17 -2.81
CA ILE A 61 2.64 -7.22 -1.85
C ILE A 61 3.45 -8.31 -2.55
N SER A 62 2.99 -8.79 -3.70
CA SER A 62 3.72 -9.80 -4.48
C SER A 62 5.10 -9.29 -4.94
N ALA A 63 5.21 -8.00 -5.29
CA ALA A 63 6.48 -7.39 -5.70
C ALA A 63 7.53 -7.39 -4.57
N LEU A 64 7.11 -7.30 -3.31
CA LEU A 64 8.00 -7.35 -2.15
C LEU A 64 8.51 -8.78 -1.84
N ALA A 65 7.82 -9.81 -2.32
CA ALA A 65 8.10 -11.20 -1.94
C ALA A 65 9.49 -11.68 -2.35
N ALA A 66 10.03 -11.20 -3.47
CA ALA A 66 11.35 -11.63 -3.96
C ALA A 66 12.48 -11.42 -2.94
N LYS A 67 12.33 -10.42 -2.05
CA LYS A 67 13.35 -10.04 -1.07
C LYS A 67 12.90 -10.26 0.38
N TRP A 68 11.61 -10.07 0.65
CA TRP A 68 11.09 -9.99 2.02
C TRP A 68 10.30 -11.23 2.47
N LYS A 69 10.00 -12.16 1.56
CA LYS A 69 9.35 -13.43 1.94
C LYS A 69 10.26 -14.24 2.89
N GLY A 70 9.66 -14.84 3.90
CA GLY A 70 10.34 -15.60 4.95
C GLY A 70 10.88 -14.75 6.10
N LYS A 71 10.85 -13.41 5.99
CA LYS A 71 11.25 -12.52 7.08
C LYS A 71 10.16 -12.42 8.13
N THR A 72 10.60 -12.34 9.39
CA THR A 72 9.73 -12.15 10.55
C THR A 72 9.36 -10.67 10.73
N PRO A 73 8.26 -10.36 11.43
CA PRO A 73 7.90 -8.96 11.74
C PRO A 73 9.02 -8.18 12.43
N ALA A 74 9.77 -8.83 13.34
CA ALA A 74 10.88 -8.23 14.06
C ALA A 74 12.07 -7.88 13.15
N GLU A 75 12.37 -8.70 12.14
CA GLU A 75 13.38 -8.37 11.13
C GLU A 75 12.92 -7.22 10.23
N LEU A 76 11.63 -7.19 9.88
CA LEU A 76 11.09 -6.17 8.98
C LEU A 76 10.99 -4.80 9.64
N VAL A 77 10.56 -4.70 10.90
CA VAL A 77 10.39 -3.41 11.60
C VAL A 77 11.70 -2.65 11.78
N GLU A 78 12.81 -3.36 11.96
CA GLU A 78 14.16 -2.78 12.09
C GLU A 78 14.82 -2.50 10.73
N SER A 79 14.25 -3.01 9.63
CA SER A 79 14.84 -2.89 8.29
C SER A 79 14.46 -1.57 7.63
N VAL A 80 15.39 -0.61 7.62
CA VAL A 80 15.26 0.63 6.83
C VAL A 80 15.02 0.33 5.34
N GLU A 81 15.69 -0.71 4.83
CA GLU A 81 15.60 -1.09 3.43
C GLU A 81 14.21 -1.65 3.07
N PHE A 82 13.54 -2.35 3.99
CA PHE A 82 12.17 -2.83 3.80
C PHE A 82 11.19 -1.68 3.60
N PHE A 83 11.23 -0.68 4.47
CA PHE A 83 10.38 0.50 4.33
C PHE A 83 10.74 1.32 3.10
N ARG A 84 12.02 1.39 2.73
CA ARG A 84 12.44 2.04 1.49
C ARG A 84 11.86 1.34 0.27
N ASP A 85 11.90 0.01 0.21
CA ASP A 85 11.29 -0.77 -0.88
C ASP A 85 9.77 -0.60 -0.95
N ILE A 86 9.09 -0.41 0.19
CA ILE A 86 7.68 0.00 0.21
C ILE A 86 7.50 1.38 -0.40
N VAL A 87 8.28 2.38 0.04
CA VAL A 87 8.16 3.77 -0.44
C VAL A 87 8.43 3.87 -1.95
N THR A 88 9.49 3.23 -2.45
CA THR A 88 9.95 3.35 -3.85
C THR A 88 9.45 2.24 -4.76
N GLY A 89 8.76 1.23 -4.23
CA GLY A 89 8.36 0.06 -5.00
C GLY A 89 7.52 0.41 -6.24
N PRO A 90 7.57 -0.39 -7.30
CA PRO A 90 6.93 -0.11 -8.58
C PRO A 90 5.41 -0.43 -8.56
N PHE A 91 4.71 0.05 -7.53
CA PHE A 91 3.28 -0.14 -7.30
C PHE A 91 2.69 1.10 -6.62
N GLU A 92 1.38 1.26 -6.67
CA GLU A 92 0.73 2.39 -6.02
C GLU A 92 0.66 2.22 -4.50
N LYS A 93 0.70 3.35 -3.79
CA LYS A 93 0.44 3.42 -2.35
C LYS A 93 -0.66 4.42 -2.09
N PHE A 94 -1.44 4.17 -1.06
CA PHE A 94 -2.46 5.08 -0.60
C PHE A 94 -2.30 5.31 0.90
N THR A 95 -2.25 6.58 1.30
CA THR A 95 -2.15 6.98 2.69
C THR A 95 -3.35 7.84 3.06
N GLN A 96 -4.02 7.47 4.15
CA GLN A 96 -5.10 8.24 4.73
C GLN A 96 -4.65 8.75 6.10
N VAL A 97 -4.59 10.07 6.26
CA VAL A 97 -4.22 10.75 7.51
C VAL A 97 -5.47 11.43 8.08
N THR A 98 -6.02 10.89 9.15
CA THR A 98 -7.23 11.38 9.81
C THR A 98 -6.89 12.18 11.06
N MET A 99 -7.46 13.36 11.20
CA MET A 99 -7.21 14.27 12.33
C MET A 99 -7.92 13.75 13.58
N ILE A 100 -7.16 13.52 14.66
CA ILE A 100 -7.68 13.31 16.02
C ILE A 100 -7.84 14.69 16.69
N LEU A 101 -6.83 15.55 16.52
CA LEU A 101 -6.88 16.94 16.93
C LEU A 101 -6.93 17.85 15.69
N PRO A 102 -7.60 19.01 15.79
CA PRO A 102 -7.73 19.92 14.66
C PRO A 102 -6.36 20.44 14.20
N LEU A 103 -6.19 20.53 12.88
CA LEU A 103 -5.04 21.17 12.23
C LEU A 103 -5.53 22.05 11.08
N THR A 104 -4.86 23.18 10.85
CA THR A 104 -5.01 23.89 9.57
C THR A 104 -4.20 23.18 8.49
N GLY A 105 -4.59 23.34 7.23
CA GLY A 105 -3.80 22.81 6.13
C GLY A 105 -2.39 23.40 6.09
N GLN A 106 -2.23 24.68 6.42
CA GLN A 106 -0.93 25.33 6.58
C GLN A 106 -0.05 24.65 7.65
N GLN A 107 -0.58 24.39 8.86
CA GLN A 107 0.18 23.73 9.93
C GLN A 107 0.65 22.33 9.51
N TYR A 108 -0.20 21.60 8.78
CA TYR A 108 0.15 20.29 8.27
C TYR A 108 1.20 20.38 7.14
N SER A 109 0.94 21.19 6.13
CA SER A 109 1.72 21.21 4.89
C SER A 109 3.10 21.83 5.06
N GLU A 110 3.24 22.86 5.89
CA GLU A 110 4.54 23.45 6.25
C GLU A 110 5.42 22.43 6.96
N LYS A 111 4.86 21.63 7.89
CA LYS A 111 5.65 20.63 8.62
C LYS A 111 6.17 19.52 7.70
N VAL A 112 5.34 19.07 6.75
CA VAL A 112 5.74 18.06 5.75
C VAL A 112 6.84 18.63 4.85
N THR A 113 6.62 19.82 4.28
CA THR A 113 7.54 20.42 3.30
C THR A 113 8.86 20.89 3.92
N GLU A 114 8.87 21.38 5.16
CA GLU A 114 10.10 21.74 5.90
C GLU A 114 11.08 20.58 5.95
N ASN A 115 10.61 19.40 6.36
CA ASN A 115 11.44 18.20 6.47
C ASN A 115 11.93 17.73 5.09
N CYS A 116 11.07 17.77 4.07
CA CYS A 116 11.41 17.35 2.71
C CYS A 116 12.48 18.25 2.10
N VAL A 117 12.30 19.57 2.15
CA VAL A 117 13.21 20.55 1.56
C VAL A 117 14.57 20.51 2.25
N ALA A 118 14.61 20.41 3.59
CA ALA A 118 15.86 20.28 4.32
C ALA A 118 16.66 19.04 3.89
N PHE A 119 15.97 17.89 3.76
CA PHE A 119 16.59 16.65 3.31
C PHE A 119 17.10 16.74 1.87
N TRP A 120 16.29 17.22 0.92
CA TRP A 120 16.68 17.34 -0.48
C TRP A 120 17.85 18.30 -0.71
N LYS A 121 17.91 19.40 0.04
CA LYS A 121 19.06 20.31 0.02
C LYS A 121 20.31 19.61 0.54
N ALA A 122 20.20 18.85 1.63
CA ALA A 122 21.34 18.15 2.23
C ALA A 122 21.96 17.09 1.30
N ILE A 123 21.15 16.42 0.48
CA ILE A 123 21.63 15.40 -0.48
C ILE A 123 21.80 15.93 -1.91
N GLY A 124 21.63 17.24 -2.13
CA GLY A 124 21.92 17.90 -3.41
C GLY A 124 20.90 17.62 -4.53
N ILE A 125 19.65 17.28 -4.20
CA ILE A 125 18.59 16.98 -5.19
C ILE A 125 17.48 18.02 -5.24
N TYR A 126 17.58 19.12 -4.48
CA TYR A 126 16.59 20.19 -4.49
C TYR A 126 16.79 21.13 -5.69
N THR A 127 15.95 20.99 -6.71
CA THR A 127 15.97 21.82 -7.93
C THR A 127 14.74 22.74 -8.00
N ASP A 128 14.63 23.53 -9.09
CA ASP A 128 13.46 24.35 -9.37
C ASP A 128 12.17 23.51 -9.49
N ASP A 129 12.28 22.26 -9.93
CA ASP A 129 11.12 21.37 -10.06
C ASP A 129 10.60 20.93 -8.68
N GLU A 130 11.49 20.60 -7.74
CA GLU A 130 11.11 20.37 -6.34
C GLU A 130 10.54 21.63 -5.69
N ALA A 131 11.10 22.81 -5.98
CA ALA A 131 10.60 24.07 -5.45
C ALA A 131 9.17 24.36 -5.90
N LYS A 132 8.87 24.21 -7.20
CA LYS A 132 7.50 24.35 -7.76
C LYS A 132 6.54 23.31 -7.20
N ALA A 133 7.01 22.07 -7.02
CA ALA A 133 6.19 21.02 -6.43
C ALA A 133 5.81 21.35 -4.99
N VAL A 134 6.75 21.89 -4.19
CA VAL A 134 6.49 22.37 -2.82
C VAL A 134 5.52 23.54 -2.81
N GLU A 135 5.69 24.52 -3.69
CA GLU A 135 4.76 25.65 -3.80
C GLU A 135 3.33 25.18 -4.11
N LYS A 136 3.18 24.28 -5.09
CA LYS A 136 1.89 23.68 -5.43
C LYS A 136 1.29 22.88 -4.28
N PHE A 137 2.14 22.15 -3.54
CA PHE A 137 1.73 21.44 -2.34
C PHE A 137 1.18 22.42 -1.31
N LEU A 138 1.93 23.47 -0.94
CA LEU A 138 1.49 24.47 0.03
C LEU A 138 0.18 25.16 -0.39
N GLU A 139 0.06 25.55 -1.67
CA GLU A 139 -1.16 26.19 -2.18
C GLU A 139 -2.38 25.25 -2.11
N THR A 140 -2.20 23.94 -2.33
CA THR A 140 -3.27 22.93 -2.21
C THR A 140 -3.86 22.86 -0.79
N PHE A 141 -3.10 23.23 0.24
CA PHE A 141 -3.51 23.15 1.65
C PHE A 141 -3.85 24.52 2.28
N LYS A 142 -3.61 25.61 1.57
CA LYS A 142 -3.60 26.97 2.14
C LYS A 142 -4.90 27.38 2.82
N ASP A 143 -6.03 27.10 2.18
CA ASP A 143 -7.36 27.49 2.66
C ASP A 143 -8.07 26.35 3.43
N GLU A 144 -7.40 25.20 3.58
CA GLU A 144 -7.98 24.00 4.17
C GLU A 144 -7.95 24.02 5.70
N LYS A 145 -8.99 23.42 6.29
CA LYS A 145 -9.09 23.20 7.73
C LYS A 145 -9.55 21.77 7.98
N PHE A 146 -8.87 21.11 8.91
CA PHE A 146 -9.14 19.73 9.24
C PHE A 146 -9.57 19.62 10.69
N PRO A 147 -10.88 19.74 10.99
CA PRO A 147 -11.37 19.38 12.31
C PRO A 147 -11.26 17.86 12.53
N PRO A 148 -11.42 17.39 13.79
CA PRO A 148 -11.38 15.95 14.07
C PRO A 148 -12.31 15.14 13.15
N GLY A 149 -11.82 13.98 12.70
CA GLY A 149 -12.52 13.10 11.76
C GLY A 149 -12.37 13.46 10.28
N HIS A 150 -11.81 14.61 9.95
CA HIS A 150 -11.43 14.91 8.56
C HIS A 150 -10.13 14.19 8.21
N SER A 151 -9.94 13.91 6.93
CA SER A 151 -8.82 13.16 6.40
C SER A 151 -8.15 13.86 5.23
N ILE A 152 -6.83 13.74 5.20
CA ILE A 152 -5.98 14.05 4.05
C ILE A 152 -5.61 12.72 3.40
N LEU A 153 -5.74 12.68 2.08
CA LEU A 153 -5.59 11.49 1.27
C LEU A 153 -4.42 11.69 0.31
N PHE A 154 -3.54 10.69 0.22
CA PHE A 154 -2.40 10.69 -0.69
C PHE A 154 -2.38 9.41 -1.50
N THR A 155 -2.56 9.50 -2.81
CA THR A 155 -2.31 8.39 -3.74
C THR A 155 -0.96 8.62 -4.41
N GLN A 156 0.01 7.77 -4.09
CA GLN A 156 1.35 7.80 -4.63
C GLN A 156 1.44 6.90 -5.86
N SER A 157 1.65 7.49 -7.04
CA SER A 157 1.88 6.74 -8.27
C SER A 157 3.33 6.28 -8.37
N PRO A 158 3.60 5.03 -8.82
CA PRO A 158 4.96 4.59 -9.10
C PRO A 158 5.62 5.36 -10.26
N LEU A 159 4.84 6.12 -11.05
CA LEU A 159 5.32 6.98 -12.12
C LEU A 159 5.79 8.37 -11.63
N GLY A 160 5.71 8.64 -10.32
CA GLY A 160 6.26 9.85 -9.73
C GLY A 160 5.25 11.00 -9.53
N SER A 161 3.95 10.71 -9.54
CA SER A 161 2.91 11.69 -9.22
C SER A 161 2.31 11.46 -7.83
N LEU A 162 1.76 12.51 -7.23
CA LEU A 162 1.05 12.48 -5.96
C LEU A 162 -0.34 13.10 -6.14
N THR A 163 -1.37 12.27 -6.05
CA THR A 163 -2.77 12.74 -5.99
C THR A 163 -3.12 13.05 -4.54
N ILE A 164 -3.66 14.24 -4.30
CA ILE A 164 -4.05 14.73 -2.97
C ILE A 164 -5.57 14.87 -2.94
N GLY A 165 -6.20 14.37 -1.89
CA GLY A 165 -7.64 14.52 -1.67
C GLY A 165 -7.98 14.86 -0.22
N PHE A 166 -9.16 15.42 0.01
CA PHE A 166 -9.67 15.75 1.35
C PHE A 166 -11.08 15.19 1.52
N CYS A 167 -11.39 14.63 2.69
CA CYS A 167 -12.73 14.10 2.97
C CYS A 167 -13.00 13.96 4.48
N GLU A 168 -14.24 13.68 4.84
CA GLU A 168 -14.55 13.02 6.11
C GLU A 168 -14.07 11.57 6.08
N HIS A 169 -13.60 11.03 7.21
CA HIS A 169 -12.86 9.76 7.29
C HIS A 169 -13.47 8.58 6.51
N ALA A 170 -14.79 8.37 6.60
CA ALA A 170 -15.45 7.22 5.97
C ALA A 170 -15.76 7.41 4.46
N TRP A 171 -15.50 8.60 3.90
CA TRP A 171 -16.03 9.02 2.60
C TRP A 171 -14.93 9.32 1.58
N ILE A 172 -14.08 8.33 1.29
CA ILE A 172 -12.99 8.46 0.31
C ILE A 172 -13.59 8.77 -1.09
N PRO A 173 -13.28 9.93 -1.71
CA PRO A 173 -13.77 10.28 -3.02
C PRO A 173 -13.02 9.54 -4.13
N ALA A 174 -13.68 9.35 -5.28
CA ALA A 174 -13.05 8.71 -6.45
C ALA A 174 -11.98 9.61 -7.10
N ALA A 175 -12.14 10.93 -7.05
CA ALA A 175 -11.21 11.91 -7.60
C ALA A 175 -10.47 12.65 -6.48
N GLY A 176 -9.20 13.00 -6.72
CA GLY A 176 -8.45 13.90 -5.85
C GLY A 176 -8.77 15.37 -6.13
N ASN A 177 -8.40 16.24 -5.19
CA ASN A 177 -8.46 17.69 -5.31
C ASN A 177 -7.30 18.26 -6.15
N ALA A 178 -6.12 17.62 -6.11
CA ALA A 178 -4.95 18.05 -6.87
C ALA A 178 -4.05 16.86 -7.25
N VAL A 179 -3.23 17.04 -8.28
CA VAL A 179 -2.15 16.11 -8.66
C VAL A 179 -0.85 16.88 -8.82
N ILE A 180 0.22 16.40 -8.18
CA ILE A 180 1.56 17.00 -8.27
C ILE A 180 2.52 16.00 -8.93
N GLU A 181 3.05 16.40 -10.08
CA GLU A 181 4.00 15.61 -10.87
C GLU A 181 5.43 15.87 -10.38
N ASN A 182 5.82 15.21 -9.29
CA ASN A 182 7.20 15.25 -8.79
C ASN A 182 7.48 14.00 -7.95
N LYS A 183 8.41 13.16 -8.45
CA LYS A 183 8.72 11.87 -7.83
C LYS A 183 9.27 12.00 -6.42
N ASN A 184 10.12 13.00 -6.18
CA ASN A 184 10.75 13.23 -4.88
C ASN A 184 9.71 13.59 -3.82
N LEU A 185 8.80 14.54 -4.13
CA LEU A 185 7.70 14.91 -3.26
C LEU A 185 6.73 13.75 -3.03
N SER A 186 6.39 13.02 -4.09
CA SER A 186 5.49 11.87 -4.04
C SER A 186 5.99 10.80 -3.06
N GLU A 187 7.28 10.45 -3.10
CA GLU A 187 7.89 9.52 -2.14
C GLU A 187 8.04 10.11 -0.73
N ALA A 188 8.34 11.39 -0.62
CA ALA A 188 8.69 12.01 0.65
C ALA A 188 7.52 12.05 1.65
N VAL A 189 6.27 12.10 1.19
CA VAL A 189 5.10 12.05 2.07
C VAL A 189 5.05 10.73 2.84
N LEU A 190 5.15 9.58 2.16
CA LEU A 190 5.15 8.28 2.83
C LEU A 190 6.44 8.04 3.62
N GLU A 191 7.59 8.46 3.08
CA GLU A 191 8.88 8.40 3.79
C GLU A 191 8.82 9.16 5.14
N SER A 192 8.12 10.30 5.20
CA SER A 192 7.96 11.06 6.43
C SER A 192 7.15 10.33 7.52
N ILE A 193 6.40 9.29 7.14
CA ILE A 193 5.55 8.50 8.05
C ILE A 193 6.26 7.22 8.48
N ILE A 194 6.74 6.42 7.51
CA ILE A 194 7.24 5.06 7.74
C ILE A 194 8.75 4.90 7.50
N GLY A 195 9.43 5.95 7.03
CA GLY A 195 10.84 5.95 6.74
C GLY A 195 11.73 5.77 7.98
N LYS A 196 13.04 5.93 7.79
CA LYS A 196 14.01 5.81 8.91
C LYS A 196 13.71 6.80 10.03
N HIS A 197 13.33 8.02 9.67
CA HIS A 197 12.99 9.12 10.59
C HIS A 197 11.48 9.39 10.59
N GLY A 198 10.68 8.37 10.24
CA GLY A 198 9.24 8.48 10.13
C GLY A 198 8.55 8.82 11.47
N VAL A 199 7.44 9.53 11.40
CA VAL A 199 6.73 10.07 12.58
C VAL A 199 5.76 9.08 13.24
N SER A 200 5.58 7.87 12.70
CA SER A 200 4.66 6.86 13.26
C SER A 200 5.32 5.49 13.42
N PRO A 201 6.02 5.24 14.55
CA PRO A 201 6.55 3.92 14.87
C PRO A 201 5.48 2.82 14.89
N GLN A 202 4.29 3.12 15.40
CA GLN A 202 3.17 2.17 15.44
C GLN A 202 2.72 1.75 14.03
N ALA A 203 2.68 2.68 13.07
CA ALA A 203 2.36 2.32 11.68
C ALA A 203 3.44 1.40 11.09
N LYS A 204 4.73 1.63 11.40
CA LYS A 204 5.83 0.74 10.96
C LYS A 204 5.70 -0.66 11.53
N GLU A 205 5.43 -0.78 12.82
CA GLU A 205 5.19 -2.07 13.48
C GLU A 205 4.00 -2.81 12.85
N SER A 206 2.88 -2.10 12.66
CA SER A 206 1.68 -2.65 12.02
C SER A 206 1.97 -3.16 10.59
N ILE A 207 2.71 -2.38 9.79
CA ILE A 207 3.13 -2.76 8.44
C ILE A 207 4.02 -4.00 8.47
N ALA A 208 5.03 -4.03 9.33
CA ALA A 208 5.97 -5.15 9.42
C ALA A 208 5.25 -6.47 9.76
N VAL A 209 4.33 -6.45 10.71
CA VAL A 209 3.52 -7.63 11.09
C VAL A 209 2.68 -8.11 9.91
N ARG A 210 1.85 -7.23 9.37
CA ARG A 210 0.82 -7.62 8.39
C ARG A 210 1.42 -7.97 7.04
N VAL A 211 2.43 -7.24 6.58
CA VAL A 211 3.13 -7.57 5.33
C VAL A 211 3.89 -8.88 5.47
N SER A 212 4.57 -9.14 6.60
CA SER A 212 5.19 -10.45 6.86
C SER A 212 4.17 -11.59 6.74
N GLU A 213 3.02 -11.47 7.39
CA GLU A 213 1.95 -12.48 7.32
C GLU A 213 1.46 -12.68 5.88
N LEU A 214 1.25 -11.61 5.13
CA LEU A 214 0.78 -11.69 3.74
C LEU A 214 1.81 -12.35 2.82
N LEU A 215 3.09 -12.03 2.96
CA LEU A 215 4.17 -12.62 2.15
C LEU A 215 4.37 -14.11 2.46
N ASN A 216 4.14 -14.50 3.70
CA ASN A 216 4.33 -15.86 4.19
C ASN A 216 3.05 -16.72 4.12
N SER A 217 1.90 -16.12 3.82
CA SER A 217 0.70 -16.85 3.49
C SER A 217 0.91 -17.65 2.20
N GLU A 218 0.54 -18.94 2.20
CA GLU A 218 0.59 -19.76 1.00
C GLU A 218 -0.50 -19.29 0.04
N LYS A 219 -0.16 -18.39 -0.91
CA LYS A 219 -0.90 -18.32 -2.17
C LYS A 219 -0.58 -19.60 -2.93
N THR A 220 -1.49 -20.58 -2.90
CA THR A 220 -1.48 -21.69 -3.85
C THR A 220 -1.67 -21.10 -5.25
N VAL A 221 -0.57 -20.72 -5.89
CA VAL A 221 -0.56 -20.43 -7.32
C VAL A 221 -0.43 -21.79 -8.00
N GLU A 222 -1.55 -22.48 -8.18
CA GLU A 222 -1.65 -23.48 -9.23
C GLU A 222 -1.61 -22.75 -10.58
N ALA A 223 -0.39 -22.45 -11.03
CA ALA A 223 -0.15 -22.32 -12.45
C ALA A 223 -0.35 -23.72 -13.04
N ASN A 224 -1.42 -23.90 -13.81
CA ASN A 224 -1.65 -25.11 -14.60
C ASN A 224 -0.40 -25.42 -15.45
N ALA A 225 0.45 -26.31 -14.93
CA ALA A 225 1.47 -26.97 -15.71
C ALA A 225 0.76 -27.98 -16.60
N THR A 226 0.46 -27.59 -17.84
CA THR A 226 0.14 -28.55 -18.89
C THR A 226 1.42 -29.34 -19.16
N LEU A 227 1.56 -30.49 -18.52
CA LEU A 227 2.62 -31.45 -18.81
C LEU A 227 2.38 -32.02 -20.21
N GLY A 228 3.33 -31.77 -21.09
CA GLY A 228 3.44 -32.43 -22.38
C GLY A 228 3.96 -33.87 -22.24
N VAL A 229 3.40 -34.72 -23.09
CA VAL A 229 4.04 -35.82 -23.82
C VAL A 229 4.52 -37.04 -23.03
N GLU A 230 3.88 -38.18 -23.30
CA GLU A 230 4.59 -39.46 -23.49
C GLU A 230 4.19 -40.11 -24.81
N ASN A 231 5.21 -40.51 -25.58
CA ASN A 231 5.14 -41.14 -26.89
C ASN A 231 5.38 -42.65 -26.76
N GLY A 232 4.41 -43.47 -27.21
CA GLY A 232 4.60 -44.65 -28.08
C GLY A 232 5.16 -45.97 -27.52
N LYS A 233 4.39 -47.06 -27.67
CA LYS A 233 4.73 -48.18 -28.59
C LYS A 233 3.62 -49.25 -28.72
N THR A 234 3.13 -49.33 -29.95
CA THR A 234 2.68 -50.46 -30.79
C THR A 234 2.54 -51.88 -30.22
N THR A 235 1.36 -52.49 -30.46
CA THR A 235 1.28 -53.86 -31.01
C THR A 235 0.03 -54.01 -31.90
N LYS A 236 0.27 -54.33 -33.18
CA LYS A 236 -0.73 -54.87 -34.11
C LYS A 236 -0.83 -56.39 -33.86
N VAL A 237 -2.05 -56.93 -33.78
CA VAL A 237 -2.35 -58.30 -34.19
C VAL A 237 -3.64 -58.27 -35.00
N VAL A 238 -3.61 -58.96 -36.14
CA VAL A 238 -4.65 -59.10 -37.16
C VAL A 238 -5.30 -60.46 -36.98
N SER A 239 -6.64 -60.56 -37.09
CA SER A 239 -7.31 -61.69 -37.77
C SER A 239 -8.82 -61.46 -37.91
N GLU A 240 -9.31 -61.82 -39.09
CA GLU A 240 -10.67 -61.78 -39.64
C GLU A 240 -11.66 -62.74 -38.92
N GLY A 241 -12.98 -62.59 -39.19
CA GLY A 241 -13.90 -63.75 -39.17
C GLY A 241 -15.32 -63.55 -38.60
N ILE A 242 -16.22 -63.02 -39.44
CA ILE A 242 -17.64 -63.36 -39.71
C ILE A 242 -18.39 -64.35 -38.76
N HIS A 243 -19.62 -63.95 -38.36
CA HIS A 243 -20.92 -64.66 -38.48
C HIS A 243 -21.80 -64.61 -37.20
N GLY A 244 -23.09 -64.31 -37.34
CA GLY A 244 -24.09 -64.55 -36.30
C GLY A 244 -25.27 -63.59 -36.28
N GLN A 245 -26.33 -63.97 -37.00
CA GLN A 245 -27.61 -63.29 -37.18
C GLN A 245 -28.62 -63.77 -36.10
N LYS A 246 -29.77 -63.06 -35.98
CA LYS A 246 -31.09 -63.49 -35.40
C LYS A 246 -31.25 -63.36 -33.87
N ASP A 247 -32.36 -62.95 -33.24
CA ASP A 247 -33.80 -62.74 -33.54
C ASP A 247 -34.35 -61.75 -32.44
N VAL A 248 -35.18 -60.73 -32.70
CA VAL A 248 -36.68 -60.66 -32.78
C VAL A 248 -37.44 -60.70 -31.42
N GLU A 249 -38.25 -59.66 -31.20
CA GLU A 249 -39.49 -59.49 -30.38
C GLU A 249 -39.41 -59.70 -28.85
N VAL A 250 -40.07 -58.91 -27.98
CA VAL A 250 -41.29 -58.07 -28.03
C VAL A 250 -41.05 -56.77 -27.23
#